data_AF-A0A3D5Q6D5-F1
#
_entry.id   AF-A0A3D5Q6D5-F1
#
_cell.length_a   1.000
_cell.length_b   1.000
_cell.length_c   1.000
_cell.angle_alpha   90.00
_cell.angle_beta   90.00
_cell.angle_gamma   90.00
#
_symmetry.space_group_name_H-M   'P 1'
#
loop_
_entity.id
_entity.type
_entity.pdbx_description
1 polymer ?
#
loop_
_entity_poly.entity_id
_entity_poly.type
_entity_poly.pdbx_seq_one_letter_code
_entity_poly.pdbx_strand_id
1 'polypeptide(L)'
;ISKGAGMIRPNMATMLGFIATDADVEPELLDSLASELGEKSFNRITIDGDTSTNDACMLIATGTSEAETITRNSSSLAAFRAALEEVFLELAHAIVRDGEGATKFVTIDVSQAASQQEA
;
A
#
# COMPACT_ATOMS: atom_id res chain seq x y z
N ILE A 1 -5.75 -8.29 3.42
CA ILE A 1 -7.23 -8.10 3.51
C ILE A 1 -7.49 -6.61 3.55
N SER A 2 -8.36 -6.09 2.70
CA SER A 2 -8.76 -4.67 2.70
C SER A 2 -10.29 -4.53 2.64
N LYS A 3 -10.83 -3.43 3.19
CA LYS A 3 -12.27 -3.09 3.15
C LYS A 3 -12.45 -1.57 3.01
N GLY A 4 -13.23 -1.15 2.01
CA GLY A 4 -13.62 0.24 1.77
C GLY A 4 -14.52 0.33 0.54
N ALA A 5 -15.75 0.83 0.70
CA ALA A 5 -16.75 0.90 -0.38
C ALA A 5 -17.26 2.33 -0.65
N GLY A 6 -16.84 3.33 0.13
CA GLY A 6 -17.22 4.75 -0.01
C GLY A 6 -16.37 5.63 0.92
N MET A 7 -16.41 6.95 0.73
CA MET A 7 -15.57 7.98 1.37
C MET A 7 -14.06 7.69 1.24
N ILE A 8 -13.54 7.85 0.03
CA ILE A 8 -12.12 7.69 -0.27
C ILE A 8 -11.55 8.89 -1.02
N ARG A 9 -10.76 9.70 -0.31
CA ARG A 9 -9.72 10.63 -0.81
C ARG A 9 -8.53 10.63 0.16
N PRO A 10 -7.30 10.29 -0.23
CA PRO A 10 -6.25 10.10 0.75
C PRO A 10 -5.63 11.43 1.18
N ASN A 11 -5.99 11.85 2.40
CA ASN A 11 -4.99 12.04 3.45
C ASN A 11 -5.32 11.00 4.52
N MET A 12 -5.14 9.75 4.10
CA MET A 12 -5.88 8.55 4.50
C MET A 12 -7.38 8.58 4.12
N ALA A 13 -7.91 7.49 3.57
CA ALA A 13 -9.30 7.30 3.10
C ALA A 13 -9.90 6.00 3.68
N THR A 14 -11.24 5.83 3.82
CA THR A 14 -11.90 4.74 4.62
C THR A 14 -11.40 3.35 4.24
N MET A 15 -10.30 2.91 4.82
CA MET A 15 -9.56 1.74 4.36
C MET A 15 -8.82 1.11 5.52
N LEU A 16 -9.23 -0.11 5.84
CA LEU A 16 -8.50 -0.98 6.76
C LEU A 16 -7.74 -2.02 5.95
N GLY A 17 -6.42 -1.84 5.81
CA GLY A 17 -5.53 -2.74 5.09
C GLY A 17 -4.66 -3.53 6.05
N PHE A 18 -4.72 -4.86 5.99
CA PHE A 18 -3.85 -5.74 6.79
C PHE A 18 -3.04 -6.65 5.88
N ILE A 19 -1.72 -6.56 5.99
CA ILE A 19 -0.74 -7.34 5.24
C ILE A 19 0.14 -8.06 6.25
N ALA A 20 0.33 -9.37 6.07
CA ALA A 20 1.13 -10.20 6.95
C ALA A 20 2.14 -11.01 6.13
N THR A 21 3.34 -11.18 6.67
CA THR A 21 4.42 -12.00 6.12
C THR A 21 5.11 -12.77 7.24
N ASP A 22 5.66 -13.93 6.92
CA ASP A 22 6.49 -14.72 7.83
C ASP A 22 7.98 -14.36 7.77
N ALA A 23 8.37 -13.52 6.81
CA ALA A 23 9.75 -13.04 6.66
C ALA A 23 10.25 -12.38 7.95
N ASP A 24 11.51 -12.64 8.30
CA ASP A 24 12.23 -11.91 9.34
C ASP A 24 12.82 -10.63 8.73
N VAL A 25 12.40 -9.47 9.22
CA VAL A 25 12.73 -8.15 8.66
C VAL A 25 13.12 -7.22 9.79
N GLU A 26 14.21 -6.48 9.59
CA GLU A 26 14.64 -5.44 10.53
C GLU A 26 13.49 -4.43 10.80
N PRO A 27 13.15 -4.11 12.06
CA PRO A 27 11.98 -3.30 12.38
C PRO A 27 11.94 -1.93 11.70
N GLU A 28 13.07 -1.21 11.66
CA GLU A 28 13.17 0.10 11.01
C GLU A 28 13.00 0.00 9.49
N LEU A 29 13.42 -1.11 8.90
CA LEU A 29 13.22 -1.38 7.48
C LEU A 29 11.75 -1.66 7.21
N LEU A 30 11.09 -2.49 8.04
CA LEU A 30 9.68 -2.82 7.91
C LEU A 30 8.79 -1.56 7.97
N ASP A 31 9.06 -0.66 8.92
CA ASP A 31 8.35 0.62 9.07
C ASP A 31 8.55 1.52 7.84
N SER A 32 9.79 1.60 7.34
CA SER A 32 10.10 2.38 6.13
C SER A 32 9.40 1.82 4.88
N LEU A 33 9.33 0.48 4.74
CA LEU A 33 8.63 -0.17 3.64
C LEU A 33 7.12 0.05 3.72
N ALA A 34 6.52 -0.10 4.90
CA ALA A 34 5.10 0.13 5.10
C ALA A 34 4.71 1.56 4.72
N SER A 35 5.49 2.55 5.16
CA SER A 35 5.28 3.96 4.84
C SER A 35 5.44 4.23 3.34
N GLU A 36 6.56 3.81 2.74
CA GLU A 36 6.86 4.05 1.32
C GLU A 36 5.81 3.42 0.40
N LEU A 37 5.44 2.17 0.66
CA LEU A 37 4.49 1.43 -0.16
C LEU A 37 3.07 1.95 0.05
N GLY A 38 2.72 2.39 1.25
CA GLY A 38 1.47 3.10 1.53
C GLY A 38 1.31 4.35 0.67
N GLU A 39 2.35 5.17 0.58
CA GLU A 39 2.38 6.39 -0.26
C GLU A 39 2.25 6.12 -1.76
N LYS A 40 2.71 4.94 -2.21
CA LYS A 40 2.68 4.55 -3.63
C LYS A 40 1.43 3.80 -4.06
N SER A 41 0.57 3.41 -3.12
CA SER A 41 -0.61 2.58 -3.39
C SER A 41 -1.87 3.21 -2.79
N PHE A 42 -2.12 2.99 -1.50
CA PHE A 42 -3.32 3.42 -0.80
C PHE A 42 -3.49 4.95 -0.81
N ASN A 43 -2.40 5.72 -0.74
CA ASN A 43 -2.49 7.18 -0.81
C ASN A 43 -2.64 7.74 -2.24
N ARG A 44 -2.79 6.89 -3.26
CA ARG A 44 -2.99 7.29 -4.66
C ARG A 44 -4.34 6.85 -5.24
N ILE A 45 -5.23 6.30 -4.42
CA ILE A 45 -6.56 5.89 -4.85
C ILE A 45 -7.64 6.81 -4.27
N THR A 46 -8.69 7.07 -5.04
CA THR A 46 -9.84 7.90 -4.62
C THR A 46 -11.11 7.31 -5.22
N ILE A 47 -12.23 7.33 -4.49
CA ILE A 47 -13.53 6.85 -4.98
C ILE A 47 -14.46 8.04 -5.20
N ASP A 48 -14.77 8.80 -4.14
CA ASP A 48 -15.75 9.89 -4.16
C ASP A 48 -15.18 11.26 -3.76
N GLY A 49 -13.91 11.33 -3.34
CA GLY A 49 -13.29 12.59 -2.97
C GLY A 49 -13.42 12.95 -1.49
N ASP A 50 -14.04 12.11 -0.67
CA ASP A 50 -14.22 12.35 0.77
C ASP A 50 -13.17 11.60 1.60
N THR A 51 -12.41 12.33 2.43
CA THR A 51 -11.40 11.78 3.34
C THR A 51 -12.08 11.22 4.58
N SER A 52 -11.68 10.02 5.01
CA SER A 52 -12.27 9.37 6.18
C SER A 52 -11.52 9.70 7.46
N THR A 53 -12.14 9.38 8.60
CA THR A 53 -11.58 9.63 9.93
C THR A 53 -10.95 8.38 10.56
N ASN A 54 -10.98 7.21 9.88
CA ASN A 54 -10.78 5.90 10.51
C ASN A 54 -9.79 4.98 9.79
N ASP A 55 -8.81 5.58 9.11
CA ASP A 55 -8.00 4.85 8.14
C ASP A 55 -6.78 4.24 8.78
N ALA A 56 -6.52 2.97 8.45
CA ALA A 56 -5.37 2.26 8.97
C ALA A 56 -4.85 1.21 7.98
N CYS A 57 -3.54 1.24 7.75
CA CYS A 57 -2.83 0.16 7.07
C CYS A 57 -1.81 -0.44 8.03
N MET A 58 -1.80 -1.76 8.17
CA MET A 58 -0.87 -2.49 9.04
C MET A 58 -0.11 -3.53 8.22
N LEU A 59 1.22 -3.46 8.30
CA LEU A 59 2.14 -4.48 7.84
C LEU A 59 2.70 -5.24 9.05
N ILE A 60 2.57 -6.56 9.04
CA ILE A 60 2.96 -7.45 10.14
C ILE A 60 3.98 -8.44 9.60
N ALA A 61 5.13 -8.56 10.27
CA ALA A 61 6.14 -9.58 9.99
C ALA A 61 6.29 -10.47 11.23
N THR A 62 6.04 -11.78 11.10
CA THR A 62 6.10 -12.70 12.25
C THR A 62 7.52 -13.23 12.52
N GLY A 63 8.44 -13.10 11.56
CA GLY A 63 9.82 -13.60 11.70
C GLY A 63 9.92 -15.11 11.87
N THR A 64 8.92 -15.87 11.43
CA THR A 64 8.86 -17.33 11.58
C THR A 64 9.50 -18.09 10.42
N SER A 65 9.89 -17.39 9.36
CA SER A 65 10.62 -17.97 8.22
C SER A 65 12.04 -18.37 8.62
N GLU A 66 12.54 -19.48 8.06
CA GLU A 66 13.94 -19.93 8.23
C GLU A 66 14.92 -19.18 7.32
N ALA A 67 14.43 -18.27 6.47
CA ALA A 67 15.26 -17.44 5.61
C ALA A 67 16.12 -16.45 6.42
N GLU A 68 17.21 -15.98 5.83
CA GLU A 68 18.05 -14.93 6.44
C GLU A 68 17.25 -13.64 6.67
N THR A 69 17.49 -13.00 7.82
CA THR A 69 16.91 -11.71 8.16
C THR A 69 17.14 -10.68 7.05
N ILE A 70 16.07 -10.03 6.63
CA ILE A 70 16.11 -8.98 5.62
C ILE A 70 16.48 -7.66 6.32
N THR A 71 17.63 -7.12 5.91
CA THR A 71 18.19 -5.84 6.35
C THR A 71 18.37 -4.92 5.15
N ARG A 72 18.76 -3.67 5.38
CA ARG A 72 19.04 -2.70 4.29
C ARG A 72 20.11 -3.16 3.30
N ASN A 73 21.00 -4.07 3.72
CA ASN A 73 22.10 -4.57 2.89
C ASN A 73 21.83 -5.98 2.32
N SER A 74 20.69 -6.58 2.64
CA SER A 74 20.37 -7.94 2.19
C SER A 74 20.10 -7.97 0.68
N SER A 75 20.65 -8.96 -0.01
CA SER A 75 20.43 -9.15 -1.46
C SER A 75 18.97 -9.48 -1.78
N SER A 76 18.24 -10.06 -0.83
CA SER A 76 16.81 -10.39 -0.91
C SER A 76 15.89 -9.17 -0.81
N LEU A 77 16.39 -8.01 -0.35
CA LEU A 77 15.57 -6.81 -0.10
C LEU A 77 14.83 -6.36 -1.36
N ALA A 78 15.50 -6.32 -2.51
CA ALA A 78 14.89 -5.85 -3.75
C ALA A 78 13.70 -6.73 -4.18
N ALA A 79 13.86 -8.06 -4.08
CA ALA A 79 12.81 -9.02 -4.41
C ALA A 79 11.65 -8.95 -3.40
N PHE A 80 11.96 -8.86 -2.12
CA PHE A 80 10.94 -8.72 -1.06
C PHE A 80 10.14 -7.43 -1.22
N ARG A 81 10.81 -6.29 -1.47
CA ARG A 81 10.15 -5.00 -1.72
C ARG A 81 9.24 -5.07 -2.94
N ALA A 82 9.68 -5.68 -4.04
CA ALA A 82 8.85 -5.82 -5.24
C ALA A 82 7.59 -6.65 -4.98
N ALA A 83 7.72 -7.77 -4.26
CA ALA A 83 6.58 -8.59 -3.89
C ALA A 83 5.60 -7.85 -2.97
N LEU A 84 6.10 -7.11 -1.98
CA LEU A 84 5.25 -6.26 -1.14
C LEU A 84 4.56 -5.16 -1.97
N GLU A 85 5.28 -4.50 -2.86
CA GLU A 85 4.73 -3.44 -3.73
C GLU A 85 3.57 -3.97 -4.58
N GLU A 86 3.70 -5.17 -5.15
CA GLU A 86 2.62 -5.84 -5.90
C GLU A 86 1.38 -6.07 -5.02
N VAL A 87 1.55 -6.58 -3.80
CA VAL A 87 0.44 -6.81 -2.85
C VAL A 87 -0.23 -5.50 -2.44
N PHE A 88 0.54 -4.46 -2.14
CA PHE A 88 0.01 -3.14 -1.80
C PHE A 88 -0.82 -2.55 -2.95
N LEU A 89 -0.31 -2.62 -4.19
CA LEU A 89 -1.01 -2.17 -5.38
C LEU A 89 -2.27 -2.99 -5.67
N GLU A 90 -2.20 -4.31 -5.55
CA GLU A 90 -3.35 -5.19 -5.76
C GLU A 90 -4.49 -4.85 -4.79
N LEU A 91 -4.17 -4.69 -3.50
CA LEU A 91 -5.15 -4.34 -2.48
C LEU A 91 -5.74 -2.93 -2.71
N ALA A 92 -4.91 -1.96 -3.09
CA ALA A 92 -5.37 -0.61 -3.43
C ALA A 92 -6.33 -0.64 -4.63
N HIS A 93 -5.99 -1.36 -5.69
CA HIS A 93 -6.87 -1.52 -6.85
C HIS A 93 -8.18 -2.26 -6.51
N ALA A 94 -8.12 -3.27 -5.64
CA ALA A 94 -9.30 -4.00 -5.19
C ALA A 94 -10.31 -3.06 -4.50
N ILE A 95 -9.84 -2.13 -3.67
CA ILE A 95 -10.69 -1.13 -3.00
C ILE A 95 -11.41 -0.24 -4.02
N VAL A 96 -10.69 0.28 -5.02
CA VAL A 96 -11.30 1.13 -6.06
C VAL A 96 -12.37 0.36 -6.84
N ARG A 97 -12.11 -0.91 -7.15
CA ARG A 97 -13.04 -1.78 -7.88
C ARG A 97 -14.29 -2.12 -7.08
N ASP A 98 -14.19 -2.15 -5.75
CA ASP A 98 -15.30 -2.40 -4.83
C ASP A 98 -16.02 -1.11 -4.39
N GLY A 99 -15.70 0.02 -5.01
CA GLY A 99 -16.38 1.29 -4.75
C GLY A 99 -17.88 1.22 -5.04
N GLU A 100 -18.67 1.93 -4.23
CA GLU A 100 -20.12 1.96 -4.33
C GLU A 100 -20.55 2.41 -5.74
N GLY A 101 -21.26 1.53 -6.45
CA GLY A 101 -21.71 1.78 -7.82
C GLY A 101 -20.60 1.78 -8.88
N ALA A 102 -19.38 1.34 -8.55
CA ALA A 102 -18.28 1.27 -9.51
C ALA A 102 -18.58 0.26 -10.63
N THR A 103 -18.53 0.72 -11.87
CA THR A 103 -18.68 -0.13 -13.08
C THR A 103 -17.45 -0.09 -13.98
N LYS A 104 -16.51 0.82 -13.70
CA LYS A 104 -15.29 1.07 -14.46
C LYS A 104 -14.16 1.36 -13.49
N PHE A 105 -12.97 0.89 -13.85
CA PHE A 105 -11.72 1.24 -13.20
C PHE A 105 -10.96 2.20 -14.11
N VAL A 106 -10.54 3.34 -13.57
CA VAL A 106 -9.84 4.39 -14.32
C VAL A 106 -8.47 4.60 -13.72
N THR A 107 -7.44 4.59 -14.57
CA THR A 107 -6.07 4.92 -14.20
C THR A 107 -5.69 6.26 -14.80
N ILE A 108 -5.05 7.11 -14.01
CA ILE A 108 -4.50 8.38 -14.47
C ILE A 108 -2.98 8.26 -14.39
N ASP A 109 -2.31 8.43 -15.53
CA ASP A 109 -0.85 8.48 -15.64
C ASP A 109 -0.45 9.92 -15.94
N VAL A 110 0.23 10.57 -14.99
CA VAL A 110 0.71 11.94 -15.11
C VAL A 110 2.19 11.90 -15.46
N SER A 111 2.54 12.52 -16.58
CA SER A 111 3.92 12.66 -17.05
C SER A 111 4.27 14.13 -17.23
N GLN A 112 5.58 14.46 -17.21
CA GLN A 112 6.11 15.82 -17.39
C GLN A 112 5.77 16.83 -16.26
N ALA A 113 5.34 16.39 -15.08
CA ALA A 113 5.28 17.25 -13.90
C ALA A 113 6.69 17.67 -13.43
N ALA A 114 6.83 18.79 -12.73
CA ALA A 114 8.12 19.26 -12.24
C ALA A 114 8.63 18.42 -11.05
N SER A 115 7.75 17.67 -10.38
CA SER A 115 8.12 16.73 -9.31
C SER A 115 7.12 15.59 -9.18
N GLN A 116 7.51 14.51 -8.48
CA GLN A 116 6.59 13.41 -8.16
C GLN A 116 5.45 13.84 -7.23
N GLN A 117 5.61 14.91 -6.45
CA GLN A 117 4.55 15.43 -5.60
C GLN A 117 3.51 16.23 -6.39
N GLU A 118 3.92 16.81 -7.53
CA GLU A 118 3.02 17.52 -8.45
C GLU A 118 2.31 16.55 -9.40
N ALA A 119 2.94 15.42 -9.74
CA ALA A 119 2.38 14.34 -10.54
C ALA A 119 1.29 13.58 -9.77
#